data_AF-A0A101WWP3-F1
#
_entry.id   AF-A0A101WWP3-F1
#
_cell.length_a   1.000
_cell.length_b   1.000
_cell.length_c   1.000
_cell.angle_alpha   90.00
_cell.angle_beta   90.00
_cell.angle_gamma   90.00
#
_symmetry.space_group_name_H-M   'P 1'
#
loop_
_entity.id
_entity.type
_entity.pdbx_description
1 polymer ?
#
loop_
_entity_poly.entity_id
_entity_poly.type
_entity_poly.pdbx_seq_one_letter_code
_entity_poly.pdbx_strand_id
1 'polypeptide(L)'
;MFYSKYRGEYPDLHAHLIIQAIRQASQIAKSFIERRRKGFVNKPYPEVRNVSIRFTEFTWSYDQFIKSIAPVRLELSLLGVRRVVWLRLHKRFWQYWWRVLSGEAELASTLMIKRRANKWYAIFIFKLKPREEEPKSIVAFDINENTVAVGRVDIVATIDKIASWNRQYLTPELYTIRTDFGRLARRYEAIRNTIIERLKPHFTLPSGKFSNVTDQGSLGSV
;
A
#
# COMPACT_ATOMS: atom_id res chain seq x y z
N MET A 1 7.91 28.56 13.65
CA MET A 1 8.04 29.64 12.64
C MET A 1 7.00 29.53 11.51
N PHE A 2 6.88 28.41 10.78
CA PHE A 2 5.97 28.30 9.62
C PHE A 2 4.46 28.39 9.92
N TYR A 3 4.00 27.87 11.05
CA TYR A 3 2.55 27.85 11.35
C TYR A 3 1.95 29.27 11.48
N SER A 4 2.59 30.16 12.23
CA SER A 4 2.09 31.54 12.44
C SER A 4 1.98 32.31 11.12
N LYS A 5 2.99 32.19 10.24
CA LYS A 5 2.99 32.79 8.91
C LYS A 5 1.80 32.33 8.06
N TYR A 6 1.65 31.01 7.88
CA TYR A 6 0.56 30.47 7.06
C TYR A 6 -0.82 30.63 7.69
N ARG A 7 -0.90 30.73 9.02
CA ARG A 7 -2.15 31.03 9.72
C ARG A 7 -2.60 32.47 9.46
N GLY A 8 -1.66 33.41 9.30
CA GLY A 8 -1.95 34.79 8.90
C GLY A 8 -2.31 34.92 7.42
N GLU A 9 -1.62 34.20 6.53
CA GLU A 9 -1.89 34.21 5.08
C GLU A 9 -3.21 33.51 4.70
N TYR A 10 -3.59 32.46 5.43
CA TYR A 10 -4.79 31.66 5.15
C TYR A 10 -5.69 31.55 6.39
N PRO A 11 -6.38 32.64 6.79
CA PRO A 11 -7.22 32.65 7.99
C PRO A 11 -8.42 31.69 7.89
N ASP A 12 -8.99 31.55 6.69
CA ASP A 12 -10.16 30.70 6.39
C ASP A 12 -9.83 29.20 6.42
N LEU A 13 -8.55 28.83 6.33
CA LEU A 13 -8.15 27.43 6.33
C LEU A 13 -8.11 26.91 7.76
N HIS A 14 -8.77 25.78 8.03
CA HIS A 14 -8.75 25.17 9.35
C HIS A 14 -7.32 24.85 9.81
N ALA A 15 -6.97 25.14 11.06
CA ALA A 15 -5.61 25.00 11.61
C ALA A 15 -4.99 23.62 11.35
N HIS A 16 -5.80 22.57 11.44
CA HIS A 16 -5.40 21.19 11.13
C HIS A 16 -4.83 21.04 9.71
N LEU A 17 -5.45 21.66 8.70
CA LEU A 17 -5.00 21.55 7.30
C LEU A 17 -3.62 22.19 7.13
N ILE A 18 -3.39 23.33 7.78
CA ILE A 18 -2.10 24.03 7.78
C ILE A 18 -1.03 23.16 8.44
N ILE A 19 -1.33 22.59 9.62
CA ILE A 19 -0.40 21.72 10.35
C ILE A 19 -0.06 20.47 9.53
N GLN A 20 -1.05 19.86 8.86
CA GLN A 20 -0.84 18.68 8.02
C GLN A 20 -0.01 18.99 6.78
N ALA A 21 -0.23 20.14 6.15
CA ALA A 21 0.57 20.60 5.01
C ALA A 21 2.04 20.81 5.43
N ILE A 22 2.28 21.46 6.57
CA ILE A 22 3.64 21.65 7.10
C ILE A 22 4.31 20.30 7.39
N ARG A 23 3.61 19.35 8.02
CA ARG A 23 4.14 18.01 8.28
C ARG A 23 4.47 17.26 6.99
N GLN A 24 3.62 17.33 5.98
CA GLN A 24 3.87 16.72 4.67
C GLN A 24 5.07 17.36 3.97
N ALA A 25 5.16 18.68 3.95
CA ALA A 25 6.29 19.40 3.35
C ALA A 25 7.62 19.00 4.01
N SER A 26 7.65 18.90 5.33
CA SER A 26 8.83 18.44 6.09
C SER A 26 9.23 17.00 5.74
N GLN A 27 8.27 16.08 5.65
CA GLN A 27 8.54 14.70 5.23
C GLN A 27 9.12 14.62 3.82
N ILE A 28 8.59 15.41 2.88
CA ILE A 28 9.08 15.46 1.49
C ILE A 28 10.48 16.06 1.44
N ALA A 29 10.73 17.15 2.15
CA ALA A 29 12.04 17.79 2.22
C ALA A 29 13.10 16.84 2.79
N LYS A 30 12.79 16.12 3.88
CA LYS A 30 13.68 15.12 4.47
C LYS A 30 14.00 13.99 3.47
N SER A 31 12.98 13.41 2.85
CA SER A 31 13.17 12.35 1.85
C SER A 31 13.97 12.82 0.63
N PHE A 32 13.75 14.06 0.18
CA PHE A 32 14.50 14.66 -0.92
C PHE A 32 15.99 14.80 -0.58
N ILE A 33 16.33 15.30 0.62
CA ILE A 33 17.72 15.42 1.08
C ILE A 33 18.38 14.04 1.15
N GLU A 34 17.70 13.04 1.71
CA GLU A 34 18.21 11.67 1.78
C GLU A 34 18.48 11.08 0.40
N ARG A 35 17.56 11.25 -0.57
CA ARG A 35 17.74 10.76 -1.93
C ARG A 35 18.82 11.52 -2.70
N ARG A 36 18.95 12.84 -2.46
CA ARG A 36 20.01 13.67 -3.05
C ARG A 36 21.39 13.24 -2.55
N ARG A 37 21.54 12.97 -1.25
CA ARG A 37 22.79 12.42 -0.67
C ARG A 37 23.20 11.09 -1.30
N LYS A 38 22.23 10.28 -1.72
CA LYS A 38 22.44 8.99 -2.39
C LYS A 38 22.58 9.10 -3.92
N GLY A 39 22.61 10.31 -4.49
CA GLY A 39 22.74 10.52 -5.93
C GLY A 39 21.50 10.16 -6.78
N PHE A 40 20.36 9.85 -6.16
CA PHE A 40 19.14 9.42 -6.88
C PHE A 40 18.30 10.59 -7.43
N VAL A 41 18.72 11.83 -7.22
CA VAL A 41 17.94 13.03 -7.60
C VAL A 41 18.84 14.07 -8.23
N ASN A 42 18.60 14.34 -9.51
CA ASN A 42 19.32 15.35 -10.28
C ASN A 42 18.66 16.75 -10.23
N LYS A 43 17.53 16.90 -9.54
CA LYS A 43 16.81 18.17 -9.44
C LYS A 43 17.33 19.05 -8.31
N PRO A 44 17.36 20.38 -8.47
CA PRO A 44 17.85 21.29 -7.43
C PRO A 44 16.90 21.44 -6.23
N TYR A 45 15.59 21.22 -6.41
CA TYR A 45 14.56 21.38 -5.38
C TYR A 45 13.51 20.25 -5.39
N PRO A 46 12.83 19.99 -4.25
CA PRO A 46 11.73 19.03 -4.19
C PRO A 46 10.49 19.55 -4.91
N GLU A 47 9.88 18.71 -5.76
CA GLU A 47 8.63 19.01 -6.45
C GLU A 47 7.49 18.14 -5.90
N VAL A 48 6.33 18.75 -5.65
CA VAL A 48 5.11 18.05 -5.22
C VAL A 48 4.15 17.99 -6.39
N ARG A 49 3.99 16.81 -7.00
CA ARG A 49 3.05 16.62 -8.13
C ARG A 49 1.60 16.42 -7.69
N ASN A 50 1.39 15.78 -6.54
CA ASN A 50 0.06 15.43 -6.03
C ASN A 50 -0.01 15.70 -4.52
N VAL A 51 -1.07 16.37 -4.10
CA VAL A 51 -1.36 16.65 -2.68
C VAL A 51 -2.46 15.71 -2.21
N SER A 52 -2.27 15.09 -1.04
CA SER A 52 -3.30 14.31 -0.36
C SER A 52 -3.67 14.99 0.94
N ILE A 53 -4.95 15.22 1.18
CA ILE A 53 -5.43 15.81 2.42
C ILE A 53 -5.53 14.70 3.47
N ARG A 54 -4.90 14.88 4.63
CA ARG A 54 -4.94 13.91 5.73
C ARG A 54 -5.76 14.46 6.88
N PHE A 55 -6.76 13.71 7.33
CA PHE A 55 -7.53 13.99 8.54
C PHE A 55 -7.08 13.04 9.65
N THR A 56 -6.79 13.59 10.83
CA THR A 56 -6.42 12.82 12.04
C THR A 56 -7.67 12.53 12.88
N GLU A 57 -7.60 11.59 13.82
CA GLU A 57 -8.69 11.21 14.75
C GLU A 57 -9.49 12.37 15.33
N PHE A 58 -8.85 13.49 15.66
CA PHE A 58 -9.54 14.66 16.24
C PHE A 58 -10.36 15.49 15.24
N THR A 59 -10.24 15.20 13.94
CA THR A 59 -10.82 16.02 12.85
C THR A 59 -11.86 15.30 12.01
N TRP A 60 -12.09 14.03 12.30
CA TRP A 60 -13.19 13.24 11.75
C TRP A 60 -13.61 12.23 12.82
N SER A 61 -14.91 12.11 13.11
CA SER A 61 -15.45 11.22 14.15
C SER A 61 -16.30 10.11 13.54
N TYR A 62 -16.19 8.90 14.11
CA TYR A 62 -16.93 7.70 13.72
C TYR A 62 -18.30 7.57 14.43
N ASP A 63 -18.63 8.42 15.41
CA ASP A 63 -19.86 8.28 16.20
C ASP A 63 -21.15 8.31 15.36
N GLN A 64 -21.11 8.99 14.20
CA GLN A 64 -22.23 9.00 13.24
C GLN A 64 -22.34 7.72 12.40
N PHE A 65 -21.27 6.94 12.24
CA PHE A 65 -21.30 5.69 11.48
C PHE A 65 -21.93 4.53 12.27
N ILE A 66 -21.68 4.45 13.58
CA ILE A 66 -22.22 3.38 14.44
C ILE A 66 -23.76 3.44 14.45
N LYS A 67 -24.32 4.65 14.29
CA LYS A 67 -25.77 4.92 14.35
C LYS A 67 -26.50 4.80 13.00
N SER A 68 -25.84 4.42 11.89
CA SER A 68 -26.48 4.43 10.55
C SER A 68 -26.28 3.14 9.74
N ILE A 69 -27.40 2.61 9.23
CA ILE A 69 -27.50 1.38 8.42
C ILE A 69 -27.44 1.70 6.89
N ALA A 70 -27.43 2.98 6.48
CA ALA A 70 -27.27 3.43 5.08
C ALA A 70 -26.73 4.87 4.98
N PRO A 71 -26.46 5.40 3.76
CA PRO A 71 -25.13 5.78 3.30
C PRO A 71 -24.33 6.65 4.29
N VAL A 72 -23.08 6.26 4.43
CA VAL A 72 -22.12 6.81 5.37
C VAL A 72 -21.89 8.31 5.17
N ARG A 73 -22.08 9.08 6.25
CA ARG A 73 -21.83 10.51 6.34
C ARG A 73 -20.44 10.76 6.91
N LEU A 74 -19.62 11.52 6.19
CA LEU A 74 -18.37 12.07 6.71
C LEU A 74 -18.56 13.55 6.99
N GLU A 75 -18.35 13.96 8.23
CA GLU A 75 -18.26 15.38 8.59
C GLU A 75 -16.80 15.81 8.43
N LEU A 76 -16.54 16.60 7.39
CA LEU A 76 -15.20 17.13 7.09
C LEU A 76 -15.17 18.62 7.41
N SER A 77 -14.22 19.04 8.24
CA SER A 77 -13.90 20.45 8.43
C SER A 77 -13.09 20.96 7.24
N LEU A 78 -13.78 21.52 6.24
CA LEU A 78 -13.19 22.10 5.03
C LEU A 78 -13.47 23.60 5.02
N LEU A 79 -12.40 24.42 4.93
CA LEU A 79 -12.51 25.90 4.83
C LEU A 79 -13.31 26.53 5.98
N GLY A 80 -13.05 26.12 7.22
CA GLY A 80 -13.70 26.68 8.41
C GLY A 80 -15.14 26.22 8.64
N VAL A 81 -15.78 25.57 7.66
CA VAL A 81 -17.15 25.04 7.77
C VAL A 81 -17.12 23.52 7.86
N ARG A 82 -17.92 22.96 8.77
CA ARG A 82 -18.17 21.52 8.80
C ARG A 82 -19.13 21.16 7.67
N ARG A 83 -18.63 20.43 6.66
CA ARG A 83 -19.44 19.93 5.55
C ARG A 83 -19.67 18.45 5.72
N VAL A 84 -20.94 18.04 5.67
CA VAL A 84 -21.32 16.64 5.63
C VAL A 84 -21.25 16.17 4.18
N VAL A 85 -20.36 15.22 3.92
CA VAL A 85 -20.15 14.60 2.61
C VAL A 85 -20.67 13.17 2.67
N TRP A 86 -21.50 12.81 1.69
CA TRP A 86 -21.97 11.46 1.50
C TRP A 86 -20.92 10.63 0.76
N LEU A 87 -20.55 9.48 1.34
CA LEU A 87 -19.62 8.55 0.70
C LEU A 87 -20.36 7.41 0.03
N ARG A 88 -20.00 7.16 -1.23
CA ARG A 88 -20.30 5.89 -1.89
C ARG A 88 -19.20 4.89 -1.59
N LEU A 89 -19.44 4.05 -0.58
CA LEU A 89 -18.49 3.03 -0.14
C LEU A 89 -18.50 1.80 -1.03
N HIS A 90 -17.34 1.17 -1.17
CA HIS A 90 -17.16 -0.06 -1.95
C HIS A 90 -17.45 -1.31 -1.10
N LYS A 91 -17.83 -2.44 -1.72
CA LYS A 91 -18.10 -3.71 -1.01
C LYS A 91 -16.95 -4.15 -0.08
N ARG A 92 -15.70 -3.90 -0.49
CA ARG A 92 -14.50 -4.17 0.32
C ARG A 92 -14.45 -3.35 1.62
N PHE A 93 -14.95 -2.12 1.61
CA PHE A 93 -15.03 -1.32 2.84
C PHE A 93 -15.84 -2.08 3.90
N TRP A 94 -17.03 -2.56 3.53
CA TRP A 94 -17.90 -3.31 4.45
C TRP A 94 -17.28 -4.62 4.94
N GLN A 95 -16.52 -5.31 4.09
CA GLN A 95 -15.79 -6.52 4.48
C GLN A 95 -14.74 -6.24 5.56
N TYR A 96 -13.92 -5.19 5.40
CA TYR A 96 -12.95 -4.81 6.42
C TYR A 96 -13.60 -4.16 7.64
N TRP A 97 -14.71 -3.45 7.42
CA TRP A 97 -15.51 -2.88 8.49
C TRP A 97 -16.06 -3.97 9.42
N TRP A 98 -16.57 -5.07 8.85
CA TRP A 98 -16.98 -6.23 9.63
C TRP A 98 -15.85 -6.78 10.50
N ARG A 99 -14.63 -6.88 9.94
CA ARG A 99 -13.44 -7.31 10.70
C ARG A 99 -13.09 -6.36 11.85
N VAL A 100 -13.37 -5.06 11.72
CA VAL A 100 -13.20 -4.11 12.82
C VAL A 100 -14.21 -4.39 13.93
N LEU A 101 -15.48 -4.61 13.58
CA LEU A 101 -16.53 -4.95 14.55
C LEU A 101 -16.28 -6.29 15.25
N SER A 102 -15.69 -7.26 14.54
CA SER A 102 -15.29 -8.56 15.12
C SER A 102 -13.97 -8.50 15.90
N GLY A 103 -13.31 -7.35 15.98
CA GLY A 103 -12.04 -7.19 16.70
C GLY A 103 -10.80 -7.75 15.98
N GLU A 104 -10.95 -8.26 14.76
CA GLU A 104 -9.84 -8.80 13.92
C GLU A 104 -9.03 -7.69 13.22
N ALA A 105 -9.55 -6.47 13.19
CA ALA A 105 -8.91 -5.34 12.53
C ALA A 105 -9.11 -4.05 13.33
N GLU A 106 -8.20 -3.11 13.14
CA GLU A 106 -8.30 -1.75 13.64
C GLU A 106 -8.32 -0.79 12.46
N LEU A 107 -9.28 0.12 12.41
CA LEU A 107 -9.23 1.20 11.44
C LEU A 107 -8.12 2.17 11.87
N ALA A 108 -7.14 2.40 11.01
CA ALA A 108 -6.14 3.42 11.26
C ALA A 108 -6.82 4.80 11.28
N SER A 109 -6.52 5.60 12.30
CA SER A 109 -7.15 6.89 12.57
C SER A 109 -6.89 7.99 11.52
N THR A 110 -6.16 7.69 10.45
CA THR A 110 -5.83 8.64 9.38
C THR A 110 -6.72 8.42 8.17
N LEU A 111 -7.66 9.34 7.93
CA LEU A 111 -8.44 9.40 6.70
C LEU A 111 -7.64 10.17 5.64
N MET A 112 -7.43 9.56 4.49
CA MET A 112 -6.74 10.21 3.37
C MET A 112 -7.72 10.54 2.25
N ILE A 113 -7.77 11.80 1.83
CA ILE A 113 -8.54 12.24 0.68
C ILE A 113 -7.60 12.51 -0.49
N LYS A 114 -7.85 11.85 -1.62
CA LYS A 114 -7.10 12.02 -2.87
C LYS A 114 -8.01 12.41 -4.02
N ARG A 115 -7.56 13.37 -4.83
CA ARG A 115 -8.21 13.71 -6.09
C ARG A 115 -7.55 12.92 -7.22
N ARG A 116 -8.33 12.18 -8.00
CA ARG A 116 -7.86 11.44 -9.19
C ARG A 116 -8.92 11.52 -10.29
N ALA A 117 -8.52 11.90 -11.51
CA ALA A 117 -9.41 12.02 -12.67
C ALA A 117 -10.72 12.79 -12.36
N ASN A 118 -10.58 13.97 -11.74
CA ASN A 118 -11.69 14.83 -11.26
C ASN A 118 -12.65 14.20 -10.23
N LYS A 119 -12.36 13.02 -9.69
CA LYS A 119 -13.10 12.42 -8.58
C LYS A 119 -12.31 12.51 -7.27
N TRP A 120 -13.05 12.67 -6.18
CA TRP A 120 -12.50 12.64 -4.83
C TRP A 120 -12.67 11.24 -4.24
N TYR A 121 -11.59 10.69 -3.71
CA TYR A 121 -11.56 9.37 -3.08
C TYR A 121 -11.18 9.51 -1.61
N ALA A 122 -12.05 8.99 -0.74
CA ALA A 122 -11.75 8.73 0.66
C ALA A 122 -11.07 7.36 0.76
N ILE A 123 -9.85 7.34 1.29
CA ILE A 123 -9.06 6.14 1.48
C ILE A 123 -9.02 5.84 2.98
N PHE A 124 -9.52 4.65 3.32
CA PHE A 124 -9.51 4.09 4.66
C PHE A 124 -8.40 3.05 4.74
N ILE A 125 -7.63 3.10 5.82
CA ILE A 125 -6.52 2.18 6.07
C ILE A 125 -6.93 1.29 7.23
N PHE A 126 -7.00 -0.02 7.03
CA PHE A 126 -7.30 -1.00 8.06
C PHE A 126 -6.02 -1.75 8.42
N LYS A 127 -5.71 -1.82 9.71
CA LYS A 127 -4.64 -2.64 10.29
C LYS A 127 -5.25 -3.97 10.72
N LEU A 128 -4.85 -5.07 10.10
CA LEU A 128 -5.29 -6.39 10.50
C LEU A 128 -4.48 -6.82 11.73
N LYS A 129 -5.14 -7.35 12.75
CA LYS A 129 -4.44 -8.03 13.84
C LYS A 129 -3.93 -9.37 13.31
N PRO A 130 -2.68 -9.75 13.63
CA PRO A 130 -2.22 -11.10 13.35
C PRO A 130 -3.15 -12.09 14.06
N ARG A 131 -3.59 -13.12 13.35
CA ARG A 131 -4.36 -14.20 13.96
C ARG A 131 -3.39 -15.13 14.67
N GLU A 132 -3.58 -15.28 15.97
CA GLU A 132 -2.91 -16.34 16.75
C GLU A 132 -3.69 -17.63 16.51
N GLU A 133 -3.27 -18.38 15.51
CA GLU A 133 -3.75 -19.75 15.29
C GLU A 133 -2.64 -20.71 15.71
N GLU A 134 -2.99 -21.76 16.46
CA GLU A 134 -2.04 -22.84 16.71
C GLU A 134 -1.66 -23.48 15.36
N PRO A 135 -0.36 -23.54 15.03
CA PRO A 135 0.07 -24.09 13.76
C PRO A 135 -0.22 -25.60 13.75
N LYS A 136 -1.30 -26.00 13.08
CA LYS A 136 -1.65 -27.42 12.93
C LYS A 136 -0.74 -28.14 11.93
N SER A 137 -0.31 -27.43 10.89
CA SER A 137 0.59 -27.95 9.87
C SER A 137 1.48 -26.87 9.28
N ILE A 138 2.72 -27.21 8.98
CA ILE A 138 3.66 -26.39 8.22
C ILE A 138 3.57 -26.81 6.76
N VAL A 139 3.37 -25.85 5.87
CA VAL A 139 3.43 -26.06 4.42
C VAL A 139 4.56 -25.22 3.86
N ALA A 140 5.59 -25.89 3.33
CA ALA A 140 6.69 -25.27 2.62
C ALA A 140 6.38 -25.31 1.11
N PHE A 141 6.60 -24.18 0.44
CA PHE A 141 6.48 -24.07 -1.01
C PHE A 141 7.87 -23.75 -1.57
N ASP A 142 8.39 -24.61 -2.45
CA ASP A 142 9.54 -24.33 -3.29
C ASP A 142 9.04 -24.08 -4.72
N ILE A 143 9.29 -22.88 -5.22
CA ILE A 143 8.76 -22.41 -6.50
C ILE A 143 9.93 -22.31 -7.49
N ASN A 144 9.93 -23.22 -8.46
CA ASN A 144 10.79 -23.20 -9.64
C ASN A 144 9.97 -22.78 -10.88
N GLU A 145 10.63 -22.35 -11.94
CA GLU A 145 10.04 -21.71 -13.12
C GLU A 145 8.83 -22.45 -13.69
N ASN A 146 8.84 -23.79 -13.71
CA ASN A 146 7.72 -24.58 -14.22
C ASN A 146 7.22 -25.63 -13.20
N THR A 147 7.60 -25.50 -11.93
CA THR A 147 7.30 -26.51 -10.92
C THR A 147 7.17 -25.90 -9.55
N VAL A 148 6.09 -26.21 -8.84
CA VAL A 148 5.96 -25.90 -7.41
C VAL A 148 6.03 -27.21 -6.64
N ALA A 149 7.04 -27.35 -5.78
CA ALA A 149 7.10 -28.42 -4.80
C ALA A 149 6.47 -27.94 -3.49
N VAL A 150 5.52 -28.72 -2.99
CA VAL A 150 4.79 -28.45 -1.75
C VAL A 150 5.17 -29.55 -0.76
N GLY A 151 5.85 -29.18 0.31
CA GLY A 151 6.13 -30.06 1.44
C GLY A 151 5.16 -29.76 2.57
N ARG A 152 4.33 -30.72 2.96
CA ARG A 152 3.42 -30.58 4.11
C ARG A 152 3.88 -31.45 5.28
N VAL A 153 3.96 -30.84 6.45
CA VAL A 153 4.22 -31.51 7.73
C VAL A 153 3.10 -31.17 8.68
N ASP A 154 2.34 -32.18 9.12
CA ASP A 154 1.36 -32.03 10.19
C ASP A 154 2.08 -32.08 11.54
N ILE A 155 2.02 -31.00 12.32
CA ILE A 155 2.79 -30.87 13.56
C ILE A 155 2.28 -31.85 14.61
N VAL A 156 0.96 -32.02 14.72
CA VAL A 156 0.32 -32.88 15.72
C VAL A 156 0.65 -34.35 15.43
N ALA A 157 0.45 -34.78 14.18
CA ALA A 157 0.78 -36.16 13.79
C ALA A 157 2.29 -36.46 13.87
N THR A 158 3.14 -35.43 13.76
CA THR A 158 4.60 -35.56 13.88
C THR A 158 5.05 -35.71 15.33
N ILE A 159 4.45 -34.97 16.27
CA ILE A 159 4.75 -35.06 17.70
C ILE A 159 4.44 -36.46 18.25
N ASP A 160 3.26 -37.01 17.94
CA ASP A 160 2.84 -38.35 18.40
C ASP A 160 3.78 -39.46 17.89
N LYS A 161 4.29 -39.30 16.66
CA LYS A 161 5.23 -40.24 16.03
C LYS A 161 6.66 -40.13 16.54
N ILE A 162 7.10 -38.92 16.92
CA ILE A 162 8.39 -38.71 17.59
C ILE A 162 8.37 -39.32 18.99
N ALA A 163 7.25 -39.17 19.71
CA ALA A 163 7.07 -39.70 21.07
C ALA A 163 7.05 -41.24 21.12
N SER A 164 6.57 -41.92 20.08
CA SER A 164 6.49 -43.39 19.98
C SER A 164 7.80 -44.09 19.55
N TRP A 165 8.92 -43.35 19.55
CA TRP A 165 10.30 -43.85 19.46
C TRP A 165 10.61 -44.80 18.28
N ASN A 166 10.25 -44.37 17.06
CA ASN A 166 10.93 -44.83 15.85
C ASN A 166 11.48 -43.60 15.12
N ARG A 167 12.78 -43.30 15.36
CA ARG A 167 13.53 -42.14 14.81
C ARG A 167 13.74 -42.18 13.28
N GLN A 168 12.86 -42.82 12.52
CA GLN A 168 12.88 -42.74 11.06
C GLN A 168 12.10 -41.50 10.64
N TYR A 169 12.82 -40.55 10.05
CA TYR A 169 12.30 -39.30 9.50
C TYR A 169 10.97 -39.53 8.78
N LEU A 170 9.91 -38.89 9.30
CA LEU A 170 8.65 -38.72 8.59
C LEU A 170 8.95 -38.07 7.25
N THR A 171 8.92 -38.84 6.17
CA THR A 171 8.96 -38.30 4.82
C THR A 171 7.80 -37.32 4.69
N PRO A 172 8.05 -36.01 4.54
CA PRO A 172 6.97 -35.04 4.38
C PRO A 172 6.18 -35.41 3.13
N GLU A 173 4.87 -35.14 3.15
CA GLU A 173 4.07 -35.30 1.94
C GLU A 173 4.57 -34.28 0.91
N LEU A 174 5.21 -34.77 -0.15
CA LEU A 174 5.76 -33.96 -1.22
C LEU A 174 4.82 -34.01 -2.43
N TYR A 175 4.17 -32.89 -2.72
CA TYR A 175 3.35 -32.72 -3.91
C TYR A 175 4.11 -31.88 -4.93
N THR A 176 4.14 -32.32 -6.17
CA THR A 176 4.75 -31.56 -7.27
C THR A 176 3.65 -31.09 -8.21
N ILE A 177 3.51 -29.77 -8.35
CA ILE A 177 2.57 -29.16 -9.29
C ILE A 177 3.38 -28.62 -10.47
N ARG A 178 3.12 -29.15 -11.68
CA ARG A 178 3.68 -28.58 -12.91
C ARG A 178 2.95 -27.29 -13.26
N THR A 179 3.70 -26.25 -13.56
CA THR A 179 3.21 -24.93 -13.93
C THR A 179 3.89 -24.46 -15.21
N ASP A 180 3.31 -23.48 -15.91
CA ASP A 180 3.88 -22.88 -17.11
C ASP A 180 4.42 -21.46 -16.84
N PHE A 181 4.76 -21.14 -15.57
CA PHE A 181 5.11 -19.77 -15.19
C PHE A 181 6.37 -19.26 -15.90
N GLY A 182 7.37 -20.10 -16.12
CA GLY A 182 8.59 -19.73 -16.84
C GLY A 182 8.34 -19.49 -18.33
N ARG A 183 7.42 -20.24 -18.94
CA ARG A 183 6.96 -19.96 -20.31
C ARG A 183 6.18 -18.65 -20.37
N LEU A 184 5.34 -18.38 -19.38
CA LEU A 184 4.56 -17.16 -19.27
C LEU A 184 5.43 -15.93 -19.02
N ALA A 185 6.45 -16.04 -18.18
CA ALA A 185 7.44 -15.01 -17.91
C ALA A 185 8.23 -14.64 -19.18
N ARG A 186 8.76 -15.63 -19.90
CA ARG A 186 9.43 -15.42 -21.20
C ARG A 186 8.53 -14.76 -22.23
N ARG A 187 7.26 -15.20 -22.31
CA ARG A 187 6.28 -14.59 -23.23
C ARG A 187 5.96 -13.15 -22.83
N TYR A 188 5.78 -12.87 -21.55
CA TYR A 188 5.57 -11.53 -21.04
C TYR A 188 6.76 -10.62 -21.35
N GLU A 189 7.98 -11.09 -21.12
CA GLU A 189 9.20 -10.35 -21.43
C GLU A 189 9.32 -10.04 -22.93
N ALA A 190 9.07 -11.03 -23.81
CA ALA A 190 9.07 -10.83 -25.25
C ALA A 190 8.02 -9.79 -25.69
N ILE A 191 6.80 -9.88 -25.17
CA ILE A 191 5.73 -8.91 -25.46
C ILE A 191 6.10 -7.52 -24.92
N ARG A 192 6.61 -7.42 -23.69
CA ARG A 192 7.06 -6.17 -23.08
C ARG A 192 8.16 -5.52 -23.92
N ASN A 193 9.17 -6.27 -24.35
CA ASN A 193 10.25 -5.75 -25.18
C ASN A 193 9.73 -5.27 -26.54
N THR A 194 8.83 -6.03 -27.17
CA THR A 194 8.19 -5.62 -28.43
C THR A 194 7.40 -4.31 -28.28
N ILE A 195 6.64 -4.17 -27.18
CA ILE A 195 5.91 -2.94 -26.85
C ILE A 195 6.89 -1.79 -26.60
N ILE A 196 7.98 -2.01 -25.87
CA ILE A 196 9.01 -1.01 -25.62
C ILE A 196 9.64 -0.55 -26.94
N GLU A 197 10.08 -1.47 -27.81
CA GLU A 197 10.65 -1.13 -29.13
C GLU A 197 9.67 -0.31 -29.98
N ARG A 198 8.39 -0.72 -30.03
CA ARG A 198 7.35 0.04 -30.75
C ARG A 198 7.15 1.44 -30.18
N LEU A 199 7.30 1.61 -28.87
CA LEU A 199 7.09 2.87 -28.18
C LEU A 199 8.34 3.78 -28.17
N LYS A 200 9.55 3.25 -28.36
CA LYS A 200 10.81 4.03 -28.38
C LYS A 200 10.76 5.32 -29.23
N PRO A 201 10.18 5.34 -30.45
CA PRO A 201 10.09 6.54 -31.27
C PRO A 201 9.19 7.65 -30.66
N HIS A 202 8.21 7.27 -29.85
CA HIS A 202 7.26 8.19 -29.23
C HIS A 202 7.77 8.80 -27.90
N PHE A 203 8.87 8.26 -27.36
CA PHE A 203 9.52 8.72 -26.12
C PHE A 203 10.96 9.21 -26.36
N THR A 204 11.33 9.46 -27.61
CA THR A 204 12.65 10.00 -27.97
C THR A 204 12.68 11.49 -27.66
N LEU A 205 13.56 11.92 -26.74
CA LEU A 205 13.77 13.33 -26.46
C LEU A 205 14.60 13.99 -27.58
N PRO A 206 14.52 15.31 -27.79
CA PRO A 206 15.33 16.04 -28.79
C PRO A 206 16.84 15.86 -28.62
N SER A 207 17.29 15.37 -27.47
CA SER A 207 18.69 15.09 -27.13
C SER A 207 19.17 13.69 -27.53
N GLY A 208 18.34 12.88 -28.21
CA GLY A 208 18.68 11.50 -28.59
C GLY A 208 18.65 10.48 -27.44
N LYS A 209 18.22 10.87 -26.24
CA LYS A 209 18.05 9.98 -25.08
C LYS A 209 16.60 9.53 -24.91
N PHE A 210 16.40 8.27 -24.51
CA PHE A 210 15.07 7.71 -24.22
C PHE A 210 14.67 8.01 -22.76
N SER A 211 13.44 8.48 -22.54
CA SER A 211 12.90 8.59 -21.18
C SER A 211 12.38 7.23 -20.69
N ASN A 212 13.15 6.49 -19.90
CA ASN A 212 12.69 5.25 -19.26
C ASN A 212 11.57 5.55 -18.25
N VAL A 213 10.38 4.98 -18.48
CA VAL A 213 9.22 5.10 -17.58
C VAL A 213 9.27 4.04 -16.44
N THR A 214 10.18 3.07 -16.49
CA THR A 214 10.23 1.94 -15.54
C THR A 214 11.37 1.94 -14.52
N ASP A 215 12.33 2.88 -14.56
CA ASP A 215 13.39 2.93 -13.53
C ASP A 215 12.96 3.76 -12.32
N GLN A 216 12.09 3.17 -11.50
CA GLN A 216 12.14 3.37 -10.05
C GLN A 216 12.56 2.06 -9.40
N GLY A 217 13.88 1.86 -9.33
CA GLY A 217 14.51 0.92 -8.42
C GLY A 217 15.05 -0.36 -9.06
N SER A 218 16.28 -0.32 -9.54
CA SER A 218 17.25 -1.39 -9.30
C SER A 218 18.66 -0.81 -9.39
N LEU A 219 19.48 -1.16 -8.39
CA LEU A 219 20.89 -0.83 -8.27
C LEU A 219 21.73 -1.60 -9.32
N GLY A 220 22.85 -1.01 -9.72
CA GLY A 220 24.07 -1.70 -10.17
C GLY A 220 25.09 -0.63 -10.58
N SER A 221 26.17 -0.37 -9.85
CA SER A 221 27.41 -1.18 -9.75
C SER A 221 28.04 -1.47 -11.11
N VAL A 222 28.85 -0.53 -11.62
CA VAL A 222 30.30 -0.66 -11.87
C VAL A 222 30.91 0.72 -11.62
#